data_AF-A0A947QY74-F1
#
_entry.id   AF-A0A947QY74-F1
#
_cell.length_a   1.000
_cell.length_b   1.000
_cell.length_c   1.000
_cell.angle_alpha   90.00
_cell.angle_beta   90.00
_cell.angle_gamma   90.00
#
_symmetry.space_group_name_H-M   'P 1'
#
loop_
_entity.id
_entity.type
_entity.pdbx_description
1 polymer ?
#
loop_
_entity_poly.entity_id
_entity_poly.type
_entity_poly.pdbx_seq_one_letter_code
_entity_poly.pdbx_strand_id
1 'polypeptide(L)'
;MNPFKIFLPSYLFNPSPGFYYLYFWPVLIFFLLVFIGSYFANLQISKIKHPEVLKNIPQRMREFAIIGLILNFLRDQNIPFLAMRFWLVLLFIAALIYGIYLYKEYKKAASTTVIKKIVQQTSDKYLPQPKKKTKKR
;
A
#
# COMPACT_ATOMS: atom_id res chain seq x y z
N MET A 1 13.46 -13.31 -24.75
CA MET A 1 11.99 -13.20 -24.67
C MET A 1 11.58 -11.85 -25.25
N ASN A 2 10.61 -11.80 -26.16
CA ASN A 2 10.09 -10.51 -26.65
C ASN A 2 9.34 -9.79 -25.52
N PRO A 3 9.78 -8.60 -25.09
CA PRO A 3 9.18 -7.89 -23.96
C PRO A 3 7.72 -7.50 -24.23
N PHE A 4 7.34 -7.32 -25.49
CA PHE A 4 5.98 -6.96 -25.90
C PHE A 4 4.96 -8.09 -25.73
N LYS A 5 5.37 -9.33 -25.42
CA LYS A 5 4.43 -10.45 -25.21
C LYS A 5 3.46 -10.21 -24.05
N ILE A 6 3.83 -9.39 -23.07
CA ILE A 6 2.96 -9.06 -21.93
C ILE A 6 1.70 -8.27 -22.34
N PHE A 7 1.72 -7.61 -23.50
CA PHE A 7 0.58 -6.83 -24.00
C PHE A 7 -0.37 -7.64 -24.88
N LEU A 8 -0.01 -8.89 -25.22
CA LEU A 8 -0.86 -9.75 -26.04
C LEU A 8 -2.02 -10.29 -25.19
N PRO A 9 -3.28 -10.05 -25.56
CA PRO A 9 -4.43 -10.60 -24.83
C PRO A 9 -4.38 -12.12 -24.75
N SER A 10 -3.99 -12.79 -25.84
CA SER A 10 -3.81 -14.25 -25.88
C SER A 10 -2.78 -14.78 -24.88
N TYR A 11 -1.81 -13.96 -24.47
CA TYR A 11 -0.82 -14.32 -23.47
C TYR A 11 -1.32 -14.11 -22.04
N LEU A 12 -2.10 -13.05 -21.79
CA LEU A 12 -2.63 -12.69 -20.47
C LEU A 12 -3.86 -13.51 -20.07
N PHE A 13 -4.77 -13.74 -21.03
CA PHE A 13 -6.04 -14.43 -20.86
C PHE A 13 -5.97 -15.90 -21.24
N ASN A 14 -4.76 -16.49 -21.32
CA ASN A 14 -4.65 -17.93 -21.51
C ASN A 14 -5.19 -18.65 -20.26
N PRO A 15 -6.27 -19.44 -20.37
CA PRO A 15 -6.92 -20.09 -19.23
C PRO A 15 -6.05 -21.14 -18.55
N SER A 16 -5.04 -21.68 -19.25
CA SER A 16 -4.07 -22.64 -18.71
C SER A 16 -2.67 -22.29 -19.26
N PRO A 17 -1.93 -21.39 -18.61
CA PRO A 17 -0.61 -20.93 -19.08
C PRO A 17 0.49 -22.01 -19.03
N GLY A 18 0.16 -23.22 -18.56
CA GLY A 18 1.02 -24.40 -18.53
C GLY A 18 1.67 -24.63 -17.16
N PHE A 19 2.21 -25.85 -16.97
CA PHE A 19 2.80 -26.31 -15.69
C PHE A 19 4.11 -25.60 -15.32
N TYR A 20 4.83 -25.07 -16.31
CA TYR A 20 6.12 -24.42 -16.08
C TYR A 20 5.94 -22.96 -15.64
N TYR A 21 5.87 -22.76 -14.32
CA TYR A 21 5.80 -21.43 -13.71
C TYR A 21 7.16 -20.97 -13.16
N LEU A 22 8.05 -20.51 -14.04
CA LEU A 22 9.41 -20.06 -13.69
C LEU A 22 9.45 -18.99 -12.57
N TYR A 23 8.46 -18.10 -12.53
CA TYR A 23 8.42 -16.96 -11.60
C TYR A 23 7.73 -17.27 -10.28
N PHE A 24 7.35 -18.52 -10.01
CA PHE A 24 6.67 -18.90 -8.77
C PHE A 24 7.43 -18.45 -7.53
N TRP A 25 8.71 -18.85 -7.41
CA TRP A 25 9.55 -18.57 -6.26
C TRP A 25 9.81 -17.07 -6.06
N PRO A 26 10.25 -16.29 -7.07
CA PRO A 26 10.40 -14.85 -6.93
C PRO A 26 9.11 -14.14 -6.49
N VAL A 27 7.96 -14.51 -7.07
CA VAL A 27 6.67 -13.89 -6.75
C VAL A 27 6.22 -14.25 -5.33
N LEU A 28 6.44 -15.50 -4.92
CA LEU A 28 6.15 -15.97 -3.56
C LEU A 28 6.99 -15.21 -2.52
N ILE A 29 8.30 -15.09 -2.75
CA ILE A 29 9.21 -14.36 -1.86
C ILE A 29 8.81 -12.88 -1.78
N PHE A 30 8.48 -12.26 -2.92
CA PHE A 30 8.02 -10.88 -2.96
C PHE A 30 6.78 -10.67 -2.07
N PHE A 31 5.74 -11.49 -2.23
CA PHE A 31 4.52 -11.33 -1.41
C PHE A 31 4.75 -11.66 0.06
N LEU A 32 5.61 -12.63 0.39
CA LEU A 32 6.01 -12.88 1.78
C LEU A 32 6.71 -11.66 2.40
N LEU A 33 7.64 -11.04 1.67
CA LEU A 33 8.33 -9.84 2.13
C LEU A 33 7.35 -8.67 2.32
N VAL A 34 6.39 -8.49 1.41
CA VAL A 34 5.34 -7.46 1.56
C VAL A 34 4.45 -7.76 2.78
N PHE A 35 4.09 -9.03 3.00
CA PHE A 35 3.28 -9.44 4.14
C PHE A 35 4.00 -9.18 5.47
N ILE A 36 5.25 -9.63 5.59
CA ILE A 36 6.09 -9.43 6.78
C ILE A 36 6.37 -7.94 6.97
N GLY A 37 6.72 -7.23 5.90
CA GLY A 37 6.94 -5.79 5.89
C GLY A 37 5.71 -5.00 6.37
N SER A 38 4.50 -5.47 6.02
CA SER A 38 3.25 -4.86 6.51
C SER A 38 3.13 -4.94 8.04
N TYR A 39 3.59 -6.03 8.65
CA TYR A 39 3.53 -6.20 10.10
C TYR A 39 4.48 -5.23 10.81
N PHE A 40 5.72 -5.13 10.33
CA PHE A 40 6.69 -4.17 10.87
C PHE A 40 6.28 -2.72 10.63
N ALA A 41 5.72 -2.41 9.46
CA ALA A 41 5.21 -1.07 9.15
C ALA A 41 4.10 -0.65 10.13
N ASN A 42 3.20 -1.56 10.48
CA ASN A 42 2.14 -1.29 11.45
C ASN A 42 2.70 -0.88 12.83
N LEU A 43 3.72 -1.59 13.32
CA LEU A 43 4.38 -1.31 14.60
C LEU A 43 5.13 0.02 14.60
N GLN A 44 5.66 0.44 13.46
CA GLN A 44 6.36 1.72 13.34
C GLN A 44 5.38 2.88 13.22
N ILE A 45 4.33 2.74 12.41
CA ILE A 45 3.32 3.80 12.19
C ILE A 45 2.56 4.12 13.47
N SER A 46 2.31 3.14 14.34
CA SER A 46 1.69 3.38 15.65
C SER A 46 2.51 4.30 16.56
N LYS A 47 3.80 4.50 16.30
CA LYS A 47 4.69 5.38 17.08
C LYS A 47 4.73 6.82 16.57
N ILE A 48 4.15 7.10 15.40
CA ILE A 48 4.23 8.42 14.74
C ILE A 48 3.11 9.33 15.27
N LYS A 49 3.45 10.56 15.66
CA LYS A 49 2.46 11.63 15.92
C LYS A 49 1.85 12.04 14.57
N HIS A 50 0.55 11.80 14.40
CA HIS A 50 -0.27 11.99 13.17
C HIS A 50 -0.26 10.83 12.16
N PRO A 51 -0.72 9.63 12.54
CA PRO A 51 -0.73 8.46 11.66
C PRO A 51 -1.96 8.39 10.73
N GLU A 52 -2.89 9.35 10.74
CA GLU A 52 -4.22 9.19 10.13
C GLU A 52 -4.19 8.72 8.67
N VAL A 53 -3.28 9.29 7.86
CA VAL A 53 -3.10 8.89 6.45
C VAL A 53 -2.34 7.57 6.29
N LEU A 54 -1.47 7.24 7.24
CA LEU A 54 -0.60 6.05 7.18
C LEU A 54 -1.23 4.82 7.85
N LYS A 55 -2.23 4.99 8.72
CA LYS A 55 -2.76 3.93 9.59
C LYS A 55 -3.34 2.75 8.82
N ASN A 56 -3.93 3.01 7.64
CA ASN A 56 -4.56 1.98 6.83
C ASN A 56 -3.60 1.30 5.83
N ILE A 57 -2.41 1.88 5.60
CA ILE A 57 -1.45 1.36 4.61
C ILE A 57 -1.01 -0.07 4.96
N PRO A 58 -0.61 -0.38 6.20
CA PRO A 58 -0.19 -1.74 6.55
C PRO A 58 -1.28 -2.77 6.33
N GLN A 59 -2.53 -2.43 6.67
CA GLN A 59 -3.66 -3.33 6.45
C GLN A 59 -3.88 -3.59 4.96
N ARG A 60 -3.88 -2.54 4.12
CA ARG A 60 -4.03 -2.69 2.67
C ARG A 60 -2.87 -3.46 2.02
N MET A 61 -1.64 -3.24 2.47
CA MET A 61 -0.48 -4.02 2.03
C MET A 61 -0.61 -5.50 2.39
N ARG A 62 -1.19 -5.80 3.57
CA ARG A 62 -1.44 -7.17 4.00
C ARG A 62 -2.52 -7.84 3.16
N GLU A 63 -3.65 -7.16 2.94
CA GLU A 63 -4.72 -7.62 2.03
C GLU A 63 -4.15 -7.92 0.64
N PHE A 64 -3.33 -7.00 0.12
CA PHE A 64 -2.65 -7.17 -1.16
C PHE A 64 -1.74 -8.40 -1.21
N ALA A 65 -0.93 -8.60 -0.17
CA ALA A 65 -0.03 -9.74 -0.08
C ALA A 65 -0.79 -11.07 0.03
N ILE A 66 -1.88 -11.12 0.79
CA ILE A 66 -2.72 -12.31 0.92
C ILE A 66 -3.34 -12.67 -0.44
N ILE A 67 -3.97 -11.70 -1.11
CA ILE A 67 -4.57 -11.94 -2.43
C ILE A 67 -3.49 -12.36 -3.44
N GLY A 68 -2.33 -11.71 -3.41
CA GLY A 68 -1.19 -12.07 -4.25
C GLY A 68 -0.69 -13.50 -4.03
N LEU A 69 -0.57 -13.95 -2.78
CA LEU A 69 -0.20 -15.34 -2.44
C LEU A 69 -1.25 -16.33 -2.93
N ILE A 70 -2.53 -16.04 -2.73
CA ILE A 70 -3.63 -16.89 -3.20
C ILE A 70 -3.57 -17.02 -4.72
N LEU A 71 -3.46 -15.91 -5.46
CA LEU A 71 -3.35 -15.94 -6.92
C LEU A 71 -2.09 -16.67 -7.40
N ASN A 72 -0.97 -16.51 -6.71
CA ASN A 72 0.27 -17.21 -7.02
C ASN A 72 0.12 -18.73 -6.85
N PHE A 73 -0.58 -19.16 -5.79
CA PHE A 73 -0.89 -20.56 -5.55
C PHE A 73 -1.89 -21.13 -6.57
N LEU A 74 -3.00 -20.42 -6.85
CA LEU A 74 -3.98 -20.85 -7.85
C LEU A 74 -3.35 -20.99 -9.25
N ARG A 75 -2.38 -20.12 -9.56
CA ARG A 75 -1.59 -20.21 -10.79
C ARG A 75 -0.68 -21.42 -10.83
N ASP A 76 -0.01 -21.74 -9.73
CA ASP A 76 0.85 -22.93 -9.61
C ASP A 76 0.03 -24.22 -9.76
N GLN A 77 -1.16 -24.27 -9.17
CA GLN A 77 -2.11 -25.37 -9.34
C GLN A 77 -2.77 -25.41 -10.74
N ASN A 78 -2.45 -24.43 -11.61
CA ASN A 78 -2.94 -24.30 -12.99
C ASN A 78 -4.47 -24.45 -13.11
N ILE A 79 -5.22 -23.90 -12.14
CA ILE A 79 -6.68 -23.95 -12.13
C ILE A 79 -7.21 -23.13 -13.32
N PRO A 80 -8.06 -23.71 -14.19
CA PRO A 80 -8.60 -23.01 -15.36
C PRO A 80 -9.23 -21.66 -14.99
N PHE A 81 -8.95 -20.63 -15.78
CA PHE A 81 -9.40 -19.23 -15.60
C PHE A 81 -8.84 -18.49 -14.38
N LEU A 82 -8.61 -19.16 -13.25
CA LEU A 82 -8.03 -18.56 -12.04
C LEU A 82 -6.50 -18.45 -12.14
N ALA A 83 -5.86 -19.34 -12.90
CA ALA A 83 -4.42 -19.30 -13.18
C ALA A 83 -4.02 -18.25 -14.22
N MET A 84 -4.97 -17.50 -14.78
CA MET A 84 -4.69 -16.49 -15.79
C MET A 84 -3.67 -15.46 -15.28
N ARG A 85 -2.66 -15.16 -16.11
CA ARG A 85 -1.62 -14.17 -15.80
C ARG A 85 -2.22 -12.79 -15.59
N PHE A 86 -3.36 -12.53 -16.23
CA PHE A 86 -4.17 -11.33 -16.07
C PHE A 86 -4.41 -10.96 -14.60
N TRP A 87 -4.74 -11.91 -13.71
CA TRP A 87 -5.07 -11.59 -12.32
C TRP A 87 -3.89 -10.99 -11.55
N LEU A 88 -2.69 -11.52 -11.75
CA LEU A 88 -1.47 -10.98 -11.14
C LEU A 88 -1.16 -9.58 -11.70
N VAL A 89 -1.30 -9.39 -13.00
CA VAL A 89 -1.09 -8.07 -13.64
C VAL A 89 -2.09 -7.05 -13.12
N LEU A 90 -3.37 -7.43 -13.03
CA LEU A 90 -4.44 -6.58 -12.50
C LEU A 90 -4.16 -6.18 -11.05
N LEU A 91 -3.70 -7.14 -10.24
CA LEU A 91 -3.29 -6.89 -8.86
C LEU A 91 -2.15 -5.87 -8.82
N PHE A 92 -1.08 -6.04 -9.60
CA PHE A 92 0.00 -5.05 -9.68
C PHE A 92 -0.48 -3.65 -10.10
N ILE A 93 -1.38 -3.56 -11.09
CA ILE A 93 -1.98 -2.28 -11.52
C ILE A 93 -2.76 -1.64 -10.38
N ALA A 94 -3.58 -2.41 -9.65
CA ALA A 94 -4.36 -1.92 -8.52
C ALA A 94 -3.44 -1.38 -7.40
N ALA A 95 -2.34 -2.07 -7.08
CA ALA A 95 -1.33 -1.57 -6.16
C ALA A 95 -0.72 -0.24 -6.61
N LEU A 96 -0.41 -0.12 -7.90
CA LEU A 96 0.20 1.08 -8.46
C LEU A 96 -0.76 2.28 -8.36
N ILE A 97 -2.03 2.09 -8.75
CA ILE A 97 -3.08 3.11 -8.61
C ILE A 97 -3.24 3.52 -7.14
N TYR A 98 -3.28 2.55 -6.22
CA TYR A 98 -3.38 2.81 -4.79
C TYR A 98 -2.16 3.58 -4.25
N GLY A 99 -0.96 3.25 -4.72
CA GLY A 99 0.27 3.99 -4.38
C GLY A 99 0.24 5.44 -4.84
N ILE A 100 -0.26 5.70 -6.06
CA ILE A 100 -0.44 7.08 -6.57
C ILE A 100 -1.46 7.85 -5.73
N TYR A 101 -2.57 7.21 -5.37
CA TYR A 101 -3.60 7.80 -4.51
C TYR A 101 -3.01 8.20 -3.15
N LEU A 102 -2.28 7.29 -2.50
CA LEU A 102 -1.60 7.52 -1.23
C LEU A 102 -0.59 8.67 -1.30
N TYR A 103 0.21 8.73 -2.36
CA TYR A 103 1.17 9.81 -2.56
C TYR A 103 0.48 11.17 -2.64
N LYS A 104 -0.64 11.26 -3.38
CA LYS A 104 -1.44 12.49 -3.48
C LYS A 104 -2.04 12.88 -2.12
N GLU A 105 -2.55 11.92 -1.37
CA GLU A 105 -3.15 12.15 -0.06
C GLU A 105 -2.10 12.61 0.97
N TYR A 106 -0.94 11.97 0.98
CA TYR A 106 0.20 12.37 1.81
C TYR A 106 0.66 13.80 1.50
N LYS A 107 0.77 14.16 0.22
CA LYS A 107 1.14 15.54 -0.18
C LYS A 107 0.14 16.58 0.31
N LYS A 108 -1.17 16.28 0.26
CA LYS A 108 -2.24 17.15 0.80
C LYS A 108 -2.20 17.24 2.32
N ALA A 109 -1.97 16.14 3.02
CA ALA A 109 -1.88 16.14 4.48
C ALA A 109 -0.64 16.92 4.97
N ALA A 110 0.48 16.80 4.27
CA ALA A 110 1.71 17.54 4.55
C ALA A 110 1.49 19.05 4.42
N SER A 111 0.85 19.53 3.33
CA SER A 111 0.57 20.96 3.16
C SER A 111 -0.40 21.50 4.20
N THR A 112 -1.43 20.73 4.56
CA THR A 112 -2.44 21.14 5.56
C THR A 112 -1.84 21.23 6.97
N THR A 113 -0.90 20.35 7.32
CA THR A 113 -0.21 20.38 8.61
C THR A 113 0.70 21.60 8.74
N VAL A 114 1.36 22.00 7.65
CA VAL A 114 2.16 23.23 7.59
C VAL A 114 1.27 24.46 7.80
N ILE A 115 0.12 24.52 7.11
CA ILE A 115 -0.84 25.62 7.25
C ILE A 115 -1.39 25.68 8.69
N LYS A 116 -1.76 24.55 9.30
CA LYS A 116 -2.22 24.51 10.71
C LYS A 116 -1.14 25.02 11.67
N LYS A 117 0.13 24.66 11.49
CA LYS A 117 1.23 25.18 12.32
C LYS A 117 1.41 26.69 12.17
N ILE A 118 1.31 27.22 10.96
CA ILE A 118 1.39 28.66 10.68
C ILE A 118 0.22 29.40 11.34
N VAL A 119 -1.00 28.89 11.19
CA VAL A 119 -2.22 29.44 11.83
C VAL A 119 -2.14 29.38 13.35
N GLN A 120 -1.59 28.31 13.92
CA GLN A 120 -1.36 28.19 15.37
C GLN A 120 -0.34 29.23 15.86
N GLN A 121 0.76 29.42 15.14
CA GLN A 121 1.78 30.41 15.49
C GLN A 121 1.27 31.86 15.39
N THR A 122 0.47 32.19 14.37
CA THR A 122 -0.16 33.51 14.29
C THR A 122 -1.22 33.67 15.37
N SER A 123 -2.06 32.67 15.59
CA SER A 123 -3.03 32.64 16.70
C SER A 123 -2.36 32.91 18.05
N ASP A 124 -1.29 32.18 18.40
CA ASP A 124 -0.60 32.34 19.69
C ASP A 124 0.10 33.69 19.85
N LYS A 125 0.47 34.35 18.74
CA LYS A 125 1.09 35.68 18.74
C LYS A 125 0.07 36.81 18.95
N TYR A 126 -1.16 36.64 18.46
CA TYR A 126 -2.17 37.70 18.44
C TYR A 126 -3.33 37.49 19.43
N LEU A 127 -3.53 36.28 19.93
CA LEU A 127 -4.57 36.00 20.94
C LEU A 127 -3.99 36.05 22.35
N PRO A 128 -4.66 36.75 23.29
CA PRO A 128 -4.21 36.82 24.67
C PRO A 128 -4.27 35.42 25.29
N GLN A 129 -3.11 34.91 25.71
CA GLN A 129 -3.05 33.61 26.37
C GLN A 129 -3.68 33.71 27.77
N PRO A 130 -4.52 32.73 28.17
CA PRO A 130 -5.11 32.73 29.50
C PRO A 130 -4.00 32.65 30.55
N LYS A 131 -3.93 33.66 31.43
CA LYS A 131 -2.98 33.69 32.55
C LYS A 131 -3.13 32.38 33.36
N LYS A 132 -2.03 31.62 33.47
CA LYS A 132 -1.95 30.44 34.36
C LYS A 132 -2.44 30.84 35.75
N LYS A 133 -3.58 30.30 36.17
CA LYS A 133 -4.04 30.42 37.56
C LYS A 133 -3.02 29.70 38.44
N THR A 134 -2.16 30.45 39.10
CA THR A 134 -1.29 29.94 40.16
C THR A 134 -2.21 29.33 41.21
N LYS A 135 -2.15 28.01 41.37
CA LYS A 135 -2.82 27.31 42.47
C LYS A 135 -2.23 27.89 43.76
N LYS A 136 -2.96 28.79 44.43
CA LYS A 136 -2.65 29.16 45.81
C LYS A 136 -2.84 27.90 46.65
N ARG A 137 -1.76 27.55 47.36
CA ARG A 137 -1.70 26.45 48.34
C ARG A 137 -2.82 26.55 49.35
#